data_AF-A0A355PCJ4-F1
#
_entry.id   AF-A0A355PCJ4-F1
#
_cell.length_a   1.000
_cell.length_b   1.000
_cell.length_c   1.000
_cell.angle_alpha   90.00
_cell.angle_beta   90.00
_cell.angle_gamma   90.00
#
_symmetry.space_group_name_H-M   'P 1'
#
loop_
_entity.id
_entity.type
_entity.pdbx_description
1 polymer ?
#
loop_
_entity_poly.entity_id
_entity_poly.type
_entity_poly.pdbx_seq_one_letter_code
_entity_poly.pdbx_strand_id
1 'polypeptide(L)'
;LGATLNMDGAAIRIAISAVFAANVIGAPLDLMSMVQIVLIGTLVTVGTAGVPGAGIIMIATVFAQVGLPIETVALLTAIDALVGMGATALNVTGDLVGTTVIARSEGHTLAEAPDEEGGHAVENG
;
A
#
# COMPACT_ATOMS: atom_id res chain seq x y z
N LEU A 1 -9.14 -0.69 -13.56
CA LEU A 1 -8.19 -1.79 -13.83
C LEU A 1 -6.83 -1.51 -13.17
N GLY A 2 -6.23 -0.31 -13.31
CA GLY A 2 -4.97 0.07 -12.63
C GLY A 2 -4.99 -0.07 -11.10
N ALA A 3 -6.03 0.45 -10.44
CA ALA A 3 -6.23 0.36 -8.99
C ALA A 3 -6.29 -1.07 -8.40
N THR A 4 -6.40 -2.10 -9.25
CA THR A 4 -6.49 -3.51 -8.83
C THR A 4 -5.17 -4.26 -9.04
N LEU A 5 -4.31 -3.79 -9.94
CA LEU A 5 -2.96 -4.36 -10.17
C LEU A 5 -1.91 -3.70 -9.27
N ASN A 6 -2.10 -2.44 -8.90
CA ASN A 6 -1.23 -1.72 -7.97
C ASN A 6 -1.63 -1.96 -6.51
N MET A 7 -1.59 -3.22 -6.07
CA MET A 7 -1.79 -3.58 -4.67
C MET A 7 -0.45 -3.70 -3.91
N ASP A 8 0.56 -2.95 -4.34
CA ASP A 8 1.88 -2.88 -3.70
C ASP A 8 1.77 -2.29 -2.28
N GLY A 9 0.84 -1.36 -2.06
CA GLY A 9 0.60 -0.78 -0.74
C GLY A 9 0.20 -1.83 0.32
N ALA A 10 -0.50 -2.91 -0.06
CA ALA A 10 -0.85 -3.97 0.87
C ALA A 10 0.36 -4.85 1.23
N ALA A 11 1.23 -5.14 0.28
CA ALA A 11 2.48 -5.86 0.53
C ALA A 11 3.42 -5.04 1.43
N ILE A 12 3.52 -3.73 1.19
CA ILE A 12 4.29 -2.79 2.01
C ILE A 12 3.72 -2.70 3.44
N ARG A 13 2.39 -2.60 3.59
CA ARG A 13 1.74 -2.60 4.91
C ARG A 13 2.09 -3.85 5.71
N ILE A 14 2.12 -5.01 5.06
CA ILE A 14 2.46 -6.29 5.67
C ILE A 14 3.93 -6.36 6.07
N ALA A 15 4.84 -5.92 5.19
CA ALA A 15 6.26 -5.88 5.48
C ALA A 15 6.56 -4.99 6.69
N ILE A 16 6.00 -3.77 6.72
CA ILE A 16 6.14 -2.84 7.86
C ILE A 16 5.59 -3.46 9.14
N SER A 17 4.42 -4.10 9.05
CA SER A 17 3.77 -4.74 10.20
C SER A 17 4.61 -5.90 10.77
N ALA A 18 5.15 -6.77 9.92
CA ALA A 18 5.98 -7.89 10.35
C ALA A 18 7.30 -7.41 10.98
N VAL A 19 7.95 -6.42 10.38
CA VAL A 19 9.18 -5.82 10.94
C VAL A 19 8.90 -5.15 12.28
N PHE A 20 7.80 -4.39 12.41
CA PHE A 20 7.42 -3.76 13.67
C PHE A 20 7.18 -4.80 14.77
N ALA A 21 6.36 -5.81 14.49
CA ALA A 21 6.04 -6.89 15.42
C ALA A 21 7.30 -7.63 15.90
N ALA A 22 8.18 -7.99 14.95
CA ALA A 22 9.46 -8.63 15.23
C ALA A 22 10.37 -7.80 16.14
N ASN A 23 10.46 -6.49 15.91
CA ASN A 23 11.26 -5.60 16.75
C ASN A 23 10.67 -5.44 18.16
N VAL A 24 9.34 -5.35 18.29
CA VAL A 24 8.67 -5.19 19.59
C VAL A 24 8.89 -6.41 20.50
N ILE A 25 8.92 -7.62 19.94
CA ILE A 25 9.13 -8.84 20.73
C ILE A 25 10.62 -9.20 20.91
N GLY A 26 11.54 -8.38 20.38
CA GLY A 26 12.98 -8.61 20.49
C GLY A 26 13.51 -9.72 19.57
N ALA A 27 12.79 -10.05 18.50
CA ALA A 27 13.18 -11.06 17.51
C ALA A 27 13.30 -10.44 16.11
N PRO A 28 14.32 -9.60 15.85
CA PRO A 28 14.47 -8.90 14.58
C PRO A 28 14.63 -9.88 13.40
N LEU A 29 14.00 -9.54 12.28
CA LEU A 29 14.04 -10.34 11.07
C LEU A 29 15.38 -10.19 10.35
N ASP A 30 15.87 -11.28 9.77
CA ASP A 30 17.01 -11.24 8.88
C ASP A 30 16.60 -10.83 7.46
N LEU A 31 17.60 -10.51 6.62
CA LEU A 31 17.35 -10.04 5.26
C LEU A 31 16.59 -11.07 4.42
N MET A 32 16.84 -12.37 4.63
CA MET A 32 16.15 -13.43 3.90
C MET A 32 14.66 -13.45 4.24
N SER A 33 14.30 -13.35 5.52
CA SER A 33 12.91 -13.26 5.98
C SER A 33 12.21 -12.04 5.38
N MET A 34 12.89 -10.89 5.32
CA MET A 34 12.31 -9.67 4.71
C MET A 34 12.01 -9.86 3.23
N VAL A 35 12.92 -10.47 2.46
CA VAL A 35 12.70 -10.77 1.03
C VAL A 35 11.53 -11.75 0.87
N GLN A 36 11.44 -12.78 1.70
CA GLN A 36 10.33 -13.73 1.67
C GLN A 36 8.98 -13.04 1.95
N ILE A 37 8.92 -12.17 2.96
CA ILE A 37 7.71 -11.40 3.29
C ILE A 37 7.26 -10.55 2.10
N VAL A 38 8.17 -9.85 1.44
CA VAL A 38 7.81 -9.01 0.28
C VAL A 38 7.28 -9.86 -0.87
N LEU A 39 7.99 -10.94 -1.23
CA LEU A 39 7.58 -11.81 -2.35
C LEU A 39 6.21 -12.45 -2.10
N ILE A 40 6.02 -13.03 -0.91
CA ILE A 40 4.78 -13.70 -0.55
C ILE A 40 3.66 -12.67 -0.36
N GLY A 41 3.96 -11.54 0.27
CA GLY A 41 3.03 -10.42 0.41
C GLY A 41 2.49 -10.00 -0.96
N THR A 42 3.36 -9.72 -1.91
CA THR A 42 2.95 -9.33 -3.28
C THR A 42 2.17 -10.43 -4.00
N LEU A 43 2.53 -11.71 -3.83
CA LEU A 43 1.78 -12.81 -4.45
C LEU A 43 0.36 -12.94 -3.86
N VAL A 44 0.23 -12.81 -2.55
CA VAL A 44 -1.07 -12.96 -1.85
C VAL A 44 -1.96 -11.74 -2.11
N THR A 45 -1.43 -10.54 -2.29
CA THR A 45 -2.24 -9.35 -2.60
C THR A 45 -2.96 -9.47 -3.94
N VAL A 46 -2.31 -10.03 -4.97
CA VAL A 46 -2.95 -10.29 -6.27
C VAL A 46 -4.12 -11.28 -6.14
N GLY A 47 -4.00 -12.29 -5.27
CA GLY A 47 -5.02 -13.32 -5.07
C GLY A 47 -6.18 -12.94 -4.14
N THR A 48 -6.12 -11.79 -3.47
CA THR A 48 -7.07 -11.40 -2.42
C THR A 48 -8.01 -10.26 -2.79
N ALA A 49 -7.87 -9.70 -3.99
CA ALA A 49 -8.80 -8.71 -4.54
C ALA A 49 -10.22 -9.30 -4.61
N GLY A 50 -11.06 -8.99 -3.62
CA GLY A 50 -12.48 -9.35 -3.59
C GLY A 50 -12.95 -10.28 -2.45
N VAL A 51 -12.07 -10.73 -1.55
CA VAL A 51 -12.46 -11.61 -0.43
C VAL A 51 -12.62 -10.81 0.88
N PRO A 52 -13.82 -10.77 1.49
CA PRO A 52 -14.01 -10.18 2.82
C PRO A 52 -13.11 -10.84 3.87
N GLY A 53 -12.37 -10.03 4.64
CA GLY A 53 -11.46 -10.55 5.69
C GLY A 53 -10.07 -10.99 5.20
N ALA A 54 -9.76 -10.84 3.91
CA ALA A 54 -8.47 -11.25 3.36
C ALA A 54 -7.25 -10.60 4.03
N GLY A 55 -7.40 -9.37 4.55
CA GLY A 55 -6.31 -8.69 5.27
C GLY A 55 -5.84 -9.43 6.52
N ILE A 56 -6.76 -10.06 7.28
CA ILE A 56 -6.42 -10.84 8.48
C ILE A 56 -5.71 -12.14 8.09
N ILE A 57 -6.20 -12.81 7.04
CA ILE A 57 -5.57 -14.04 6.51
C ILE A 57 -4.14 -13.75 6.04
N MET A 58 -3.93 -12.60 5.39
CA MET A 58 -2.63 -12.18 4.88
C MET A 58 -1.62 -11.93 6.02
N ILE A 59 -2.03 -11.21 7.06
CA ILE A 59 -1.20 -10.95 8.25
C ILE A 59 -0.89 -12.26 8.98
N ALA A 60 -1.88 -13.13 9.18
CA ALA A 60 -1.70 -14.42 9.84
C ALA A 60 -0.72 -15.34 9.08
N THR A 61 -0.82 -15.36 7.75
CA THR A 61 0.07 -16.15 6.88
C THR A 61 1.51 -15.71 7.01
N VAL A 62 1.76 -14.39 6.99
CA VAL A 62 3.10 -13.83 7.11
C VAL A 62 3.67 -14.07 8.50
N PHE A 63 2.88 -13.87 9.54
CA PHE A 63 3.32 -14.08 10.92
C PHE A 63 3.69 -15.53 11.18
N ALA A 64 2.89 -16.49 10.67
CA ALA A 64 3.22 -17.91 10.76
C ALA A 64 4.54 -18.26 10.06
N GLN A 65 4.86 -17.63 8.93
CA GLN A 65 6.08 -17.89 8.17
C GLN A 65 7.35 -17.42 8.87
N VAL A 66 7.29 -16.30 9.59
CA VAL A 66 8.41 -15.76 10.36
C VAL A 66 8.38 -16.16 11.84
N GLY A 67 7.47 -17.06 12.24
CA GLY A 67 7.36 -17.56 13.61
C GLY A 67 6.87 -16.54 14.63
N LEU A 68 6.17 -15.48 14.18
CA LEU A 68 5.65 -14.45 15.05
C LEU A 68 4.30 -14.88 15.68
N PRO A 69 4.09 -14.64 16.99
CA PRO A 69 2.82 -14.93 17.65
C PRO A 69 1.70 -14.06 17.09
N ILE A 70 0.51 -14.64 16.87
CA ILE A 70 -0.64 -13.89 16.34
C ILE A 70 -1.18 -12.88 17.35
N GLU A 71 -0.90 -13.06 18.63
CA GLU A 71 -1.18 -12.12 19.71
C GLU A 71 -0.50 -10.76 19.47
N THR A 72 0.61 -10.75 18.73
CA THR A 72 1.34 -9.54 18.32
C THR A 72 0.55 -8.71 17.30
N VAL A 73 -0.50 -9.26 16.67
CA VAL A 73 -1.40 -8.52 15.77
C VAL A 73 -2.15 -7.42 16.52
N ALA A 74 -2.44 -7.60 17.82
CA ALA A 74 -3.04 -6.55 18.63
C ALA A 74 -2.13 -5.29 18.70
N LEU A 75 -0.81 -5.47 18.67
CA LEU A 75 0.15 -4.37 18.66
C LEU A 75 0.16 -3.61 17.33
N LEU A 76 -0.21 -4.27 16.23
CA LEU A 76 -0.32 -3.61 14.93
C LEU A 76 -1.43 -2.56 14.91
N THR A 77 -2.47 -2.72 15.72
CA THR A 77 -3.57 -1.74 15.79
C THR A 77 -3.09 -0.33 16.17
N ALA A 78 -1.97 -0.22 16.90
CA ALA A 78 -1.39 1.07 17.26
C ALA A 78 -0.81 1.84 16.06
N ILE A 79 -0.37 1.14 15.00
CA ILE A 79 0.21 1.77 13.81
C ILE A 79 -0.68 1.63 12.56
N ASP A 80 -1.75 0.84 12.66
CA ASP A 80 -2.54 0.38 11.51
C ASP A 80 -3.10 1.53 10.66
N ALA A 81 -3.62 2.57 11.31
CA ALA A 81 -4.17 3.74 10.63
C ALA A 81 -3.09 4.48 9.84
N LEU A 82 -1.90 4.68 10.41
CA LEU A 82 -0.80 5.40 9.77
C LEU A 82 -0.24 4.61 8.59
N VAL A 83 0.06 3.33 8.80
CA VAL A 83 0.59 2.45 7.75
C VAL A 83 -0.44 2.25 6.65
N GLY A 84 -1.72 2.13 7.02
CA GLY A 84 -2.84 2.04 6.09
C GLY A 84 -2.97 3.28 5.20
N MET A 85 -2.90 4.49 5.78
CA MET A 85 -2.92 5.73 5.00
C MET A 85 -1.73 5.83 4.03
N GLY A 86 -0.53 5.44 4.47
CA GLY A 86 0.66 5.38 3.61
C GLY A 86 0.46 4.41 2.43
N ALA A 87 -0.08 3.22 2.69
CA ALA A 87 -0.39 2.25 1.65
C ALA A 87 -1.40 2.81 0.62
N THR A 88 -2.45 3.51 1.06
CA THR A 88 -3.40 4.16 0.16
C THR A 88 -2.74 5.25 -0.68
N ALA A 89 -1.91 6.09 -0.08
CA ALA A 89 -1.19 7.14 -0.81
C ALA A 89 -0.26 6.58 -1.89
N LEU A 90 0.45 5.49 -1.59
CA LEU A 90 1.31 4.80 -2.54
C LEU A 90 0.51 4.18 -3.69
N ASN A 91 -0.65 3.58 -3.40
CA ASN A 91 -1.52 3.03 -4.43
C ASN A 91 -2.01 4.13 -5.41
N VAL A 92 -2.47 5.27 -4.88
CA VAL A 92 -2.89 6.41 -5.73
C VAL A 92 -1.72 6.95 -6.55
N THR A 93 -0.54 7.09 -5.94
CA THR A 93 0.65 7.59 -6.62
C THR A 93 1.07 6.67 -7.77
N GLY A 94 1.10 5.35 -7.53
CA GLY A 94 1.43 4.38 -8.57
C GLY A 94 0.42 4.35 -9.71
N ASP A 95 -0.87 4.54 -9.42
CA ASP A 95 -1.91 4.66 -10.46
C ASP A 95 -1.70 5.89 -11.35
N LEU A 96 -1.36 7.04 -10.76
CA LEU A 96 -1.06 8.27 -11.50
C LEU A 96 0.20 8.12 -12.36
N VAL A 97 1.26 7.53 -11.80
CA VAL A 97 2.50 7.25 -12.53
C VAL A 97 2.24 6.29 -13.69
N GLY A 98 1.56 5.17 -13.45
CA GLY A 98 1.22 4.20 -14.49
C GLY A 98 0.36 4.81 -15.59
N THR A 99 -0.63 5.63 -15.23
CA THR A 99 -1.47 6.37 -16.19
C THR A 99 -0.62 7.31 -17.04
N THR A 100 0.31 8.04 -16.44
CA THR A 100 1.20 8.97 -17.16
C THR A 100 2.16 8.23 -18.11
N VAL A 101 2.70 7.09 -17.68
CA VAL A 101 3.58 6.25 -18.50
C VAL A 101 2.82 5.70 -19.72
N ILE A 102 1.61 5.17 -19.51
CA ILE A 102 0.76 4.66 -20.60
C ILE A 102 0.41 5.77 -21.57
N ALA A 103 -0.07 6.92 -21.08
CA ALA A 103 -0.43 8.06 -21.91
C ALA A 103 0.74 8.50 -22.80
N ARG A 104 1.94 8.66 -22.22
CA ARG A 104 3.15 8.99 -23.00
C ARG A 104 3.49 7.92 -24.04
N SER A 105 3.36 6.64 -23.71
CA SER A 105 3.64 5.53 -24.63
C SER A 105 2.66 5.48 -25.82
N GLU A 106 1.41 5.91 -25.61
CA GLU A 106 0.37 5.98 -26.63
C GLU A 106 0.36 7.32 -27.39
N GLY A 107 1.31 8.22 -27.10
CA GLY A 107 1.40 9.55 -27.74
C GLY A 107 0.39 10.58 -27.21
N HIS A 108 -0.28 10.28 -26.09
CA HIS A 108 -1.17 11.21 -25.40
C HIS A 108 -0.41 11.99 -24.32
N THR A 109 -0.65 13.30 -24.22
CA THR A 109 -0.23 14.09 -23.07
C THR A 109 -1.44 14.25 -22.16
N LEU A 110 -1.29 13.94 -20.86
CA LEU A 110 -2.34 14.21 -19.89
C LEU A 110 -2.56 15.72 -19.85
N ALA A 111 -3.79 16.18 -20.08
CA ALA A 111 -4.11 17.60 -20.04
C ALA A 111 -3.70 18.19 -18.69
N GLU A 112 -3.02 19.36 -18.71
CA GLU A 112 -2.73 20.10 -17.49
C GLU A 112 -4.04 20.42 -16.75
N ALA A 113 -3.99 20.33 -15.42
CA ALA A 113 -5.12 20.72 -14.59
C ALA A 113 -5.50 22.17 -14.93
N PRO A 114 -6.80 22.50 -15.06
CA PRO A 114 -7.19 23.86 -15.37
C PRO A 114 -6.63 24.81 -14.30
N ASP A 115 -5.89 25.81 -14.75
CA ASP A 115 -5.34 26.85 -13.90
C ASP A 115 -6.48 27.46 -13.07
N GLU A 116 -6.37 27.40 -11.73
CA GLU A 116 -7.24 28.18 -10.85
C GLU A 116 -6.82 29.66 -10.91
N GLU A 117 -6.96 30.28 -12.08
CA GLU A 117 -6.92 31.74 -12.24
C GLU A 117 -8.33 32.27 -12.43
N GLY A 118 -8.87 32.88 -11.37
CA GLY A 118 -10.16 33.57 -11.43
C GLY A 118 -10.64 34.15 -10.11
N GLY A 119 -9.74 34.67 -9.26
CA GLY A 119 -10.12 35.52 -8.14
C GLY A 119 -10.63 36.88 -8.62
N HIS A 120 -11.83 37.26 -8.16
CA HIS A 120 -12.39 38.61 -8.05
C HIS A 120 -12.18 39.63 -9.19
N ALA A 121 -13.28 39.98 -9.87
CA ALA A 121 -13.63 41.38 -10.12
C ALA A 121 -15.16 41.56 -10.09
N VAL A 122 -15.61 42.35 -9.13
CA VAL A 122 -16.92 43.02 -9.12
C VAL A 122 -16.90 44.07 -10.22
N GLU A 123 -17.91 44.12 -11.08
CA GLU A 123 -18.33 45.40 -11.66
C GLU A 123 -19.84 45.41 -11.93
N ASN A 124 -20.52 46.24 -11.14
CA ASN A 124 -21.83 46.83 -11.46
C ASN A 124 -21.62 47.86 -12.58
N GLY A 125 -22.56 47.93 -13.52
CA GLY A 125 -22.62 48.99 -14.54
C GLY A 125 -23.61 48.68 -15.63
#